data_AF-A0A9E2VNM8-F1
#
_entry.id   AF-A0A9E2VNM8-F1
#
_cell.length_a   1.000
_cell.length_b   1.000
_cell.length_c   1.000
_cell.angle_alpha   90.00
_cell.angle_beta   90.00
_cell.angle_gamma   90.00
#
_symmetry.space_group_name_H-M   'P 1'
#
loop_
_entity.id
_entity.type
_entity.pdbx_description
1 polymer ?
#
loop_
_entity_poly.entity_id
_entity_poly.type
_entity_poly.pdbx_seq_one_letter_code
_entity_poly.pdbx_strand_id
1 'polypeptide(L)'
;MGREIGAMALSLIVSRLLMILLLFLAYAAIGVERTFEAGAYTVTPLWLTILTLVGVASLMVAGYVCRAICKQMKTVQGLAILFLVFGMVAAASNLRARDPGPRAGEVTFLDAFTDSVKPTWYSFTMPVLAYVAILIGGGFKKEPPLTNPKVA
;
A
#
# COMPACT_ATOMS: atom_id res chain seq x y z
N MET A 1 24.46 -5.72 -2.68
CA MET A 1 23.51 -5.91 -1.56
C MET A 1 23.07 -4.59 -0.93
N GLY A 2 23.98 -3.67 -0.57
CA GLY A 2 23.57 -2.39 0.05
C GLY A 2 22.69 -1.50 -0.83
N ARG A 3 22.95 -1.46 -2.14
CA ARG A 3 22.14 -0.68 -3.10
C ARG A 3 20.72 -1.23 -3.23
N GLU A 4 20.56 -2.55 -3.24
CA GLU A 4 19.26 -3.22 -3.34
C GLU A 4 18.39 -2.95 -2.12
N ILE A 5 18.97 -3.10 -0.91
CA ILE A 5 18.28 -2.79 0.35
C ILE A 5 17.91 -1.30 0.40
N GLY A 6 18.84 -0.41 0.04
CA GLY A 6 18.58 1.03 0.00
C GLY A 6 17.46 1.40 -0.98
N ALA A 7 17.39 0.75 -2.14
CA ALA A 7 16.31 0.96 -3.10
C ALA A 7 14.95 0.50 -2.56
N MET A 8 14.90 -0.67 -1.91
CA MET A 8 13.67 -1.15 -1.26
C MET A 8 13.21 -0.17 -0.18
N ALA A 9 14.10 0.26 0.70
CA ALA A 9 13.81 1.20 1.77
C ALA A 9 13.31 2.55 1.24
N LEU A 10 13.99 3.12 0.24
CA LEU A 10 13.56 4.40 -0.35
C LEU A 10 12.19 4.27 -1.04
N SER A 11 11.95 3.17 -1.75
CA SER A 11 10.67 2.90 -2.42
C SER A 11 9.53 2.79 -1.41
N LEU A 12 9.78 2.14 -0.28
CA LEU A 12 8.86 2.05 0.85
C LEU A 12 8.52 3.43 1.38
N ILE A 13 9.52 4.27 1.66
CA ILE A 13 9.32 5.60 2.22
C ILE A 13 8.51 6.48 1.26
N VAL A 14 8.92 6.54 -0.01
CA VAL A 14 8.25 7.37 -1.03
C VAL A 14 6.80 6.96 -1.21
N SER A 15 6.53 5.67 -1.41
CA SER A 15 5.17 5.18 -1.57
C SER A 15 4.32 5.38 -0.33
N ARG A 16 4.91 5.25 0.86
CA ARG A 16 4.18 5.43 2.12
C ARG A 16 3.79 6.88 2.35
N LEU A 17 4.70 7.82 2.13
CA LEU A 17 4.42 9.25 2.24
C LEU A 17 3.36 9.69 1.23
N LEU A 18 3.45 9.21 -0.01
CA LEU A 18 2.45 9.47 -1.04
C LEU A 18 1.07 8.96 -0.62
N MET A 19 1.00 7.72 -0.13
CA MET A 19 -0.25 7.12 0.32
C MET A 19 -0.89 7.91 1.47
N ILE A 20 -0.09 8.29 2.48
CA ILE A 20 -0.57 9.08 3.63
C ILE A 20 -1.09 10.43 3.16
N LEU A 21 -0.35 11.13 2.30
CA LEU A 21 -0.76 12.43 1.78
C LEU A 21 -2.08 12.34 1.01
N LEU A 22 -2.21 11.37 0.11
CA LEU A 22 -3.41 11.18 -0.70
C LEU A 22 -4.63 10.82 0.16
N LEU A 23 -4.46 9.94 1.15
CA LEU A 23 -5.54 9.59 2.07
C LEU A 23 -5.93 10.74 2.98
N PHE A 24 -4.96 11.52 3.45
CA PHE A 24 -5.23 12.72 4.24
C PHE A 24 -6.06 13.73 3.44
N LEU A 25 -5.66 14.01 2.20
CA LEU A 25 -6.41 14.91 1.32
C LEU A 25 -7.81 14.37 1.00
N ALA A 26 -7.93 13.06 0.74
CA ALA A 26 -9.23 12.45 0.50
C ALA A 26 -10.15 12.54 1.72
N TYR A 27 -9.62 12.27 2.91
CA TYR A 27 -10.34 12.39 4.18
C TYR A 27 -10.82 13.83 4.42
N ALA A 28 -9.92 14.81 4.23
CA ALA A 28 -10.25 16.23 4.36
C ALA A 28 -11.30 16.70 3.35
N ALA A 29 -11.33 16.09 2.15
CA ALA A 29 -12.29 16.46 1.10
C ALA A 29 -13.69 15.88 1.31
N ILE A 30 -13.82 14.64 1.80
CA ILE A 30 -15.11 13.95 1.92
C ILE A 30 -15.72 14.04 3.33
N GLY A 31 -14.92 14.31 4.34
CA GLY A 31 -15.34 14.38 5.74
C GLY A 31 -15.55 13.03 6.42
N VAL A 32 -15.82 13.08 7.72
CA VAL A 32 -15.94 11.89 8.59
C VAL A 32 -17.18 11.07 8.23
N GLU A 33 -18.28 11.75 7.88
CA GLU A 33 -19.61 11.20 7.64
C GLU A 33 -19.65 10.29 6.40
N ARG A 34 -18.77 10.53 5.44
CA ARG A 34 -18.63 9.69 4.24
C ARG A 34 -17.56 8.61 4.40
N THR A 35 -16.74 8.71 5.44
CA THR A 35 -15.64 7.77 5.72
C THR A 35 -16.14 6.59 6.55
N PHE A 36 -16.99 6.86 7.54
CA PHE A 36 -17.47 5.87 8.51
C PHE A 36 -18.99 5.77 8.55
N GLU A 37 -19.49 4.60 8.98
CA GLU A 37 -20.88 4.42 9.34
C GLU A 37 -21.26 5.29 10.56
N ALA A 38 -22.55 5.55 10.72
CA ALA A 38 -23.06 6.37 11.83
C ALA A 38 -22.79 5.67 13.16
N GLY A 39 -22.09 6.34 14.09
CA GLY A 39 -21.82 5.82 15.43
C GLY A 39 -20.78 4.69 15.52
N ALA A 40 -20.20 4.25 14.41
CA ALA A 40 -19.22 3.17 14.36
C ALA A 40 -17.94 3.58 13.61
N TYR A 41 -16.84 2.88 13.87
CA TYR A 41 -15.59 2.97 13.11
C TYR A 41 -15.56 2.03 11.88
N THR A 42 -16.70 1.41 11.56
CA THR A 42 -16.87 0.64 10.33
C THR A 42 -16.74 1.57 9.13
N VAL A 43 -15.79 1.26 8.25
CA VAL A 43 -15.56 2.07 7.05
C VAL A 43 -16.66 1.87 6.01
N THR A 44 -17.04 2.94 5.33
CA THR A 44 -18.04 2.87 4.26
C THR A 44 -17.46 2.19 3.01
N PRO A 45 -18.30 1.63 2.11
CA PRO A 45 -17.86 1.12 0.82
C PRO A 45 -17.15 2.18 -0.05
N LEU A 46 -17.58 3.43 0.06
CA LEU A 46 -16.94 4.56 -0.62
C LEU A 46 -15.49 4.71 -0.15
N TRP A 47 -15.27 4.73 1.17
CA TRP A 47 -13.94 4.85 1.74
C TRP A 47 -13.05 3.65 1.43
N LEU A 48 -13.60 2.43 1.48
CA LEU A 48 -12.89 1.22 1.05
C LEU A 48 -12.40 1.32 -0.40
N THR A 49 -13.21 1.88 -1.29
CA THR A 49 -12.83 2.09 -2.68
C THR A 49 -11.67 3.07 -2.80
N ILE A 50 -11.74 4.20 -2.08
CA ILE A 50 -10.66 5.20 -2.04
C ILE A 50 -9.37 4.59 -1.48
N LEU A 51 -9.45 3.89 -0.35
CA LEU A 51 -8.32 3.19 0.28
C LEU A 51 -7.66 2.22 -0.71
N THR A 52 -8.47 1.45 -1.44
CA THR A 52 -7.98 0.47 -2.42
C THR A 52 -7.26 1.17 -3.56
N LEU A 53 -7.87 2.18 -4.18
CA LEU A 53 -7.31 2.88 -5.34
C LEU A 53 -6.02 3.61 -4.97
N VAL A 54 -6.03 4.36 -3.87
CA VAL A 54 -4.85 5.10 -3.38
C VAL A 54 -3.75 4.13 -2.97
N GLY A 55 -4.09 3.03 -2.29
CA GLY A 55 -3.13 2.00 -1.89
C GLY A 55 -2.46 1.34 -3.09
N VAL A 56 -3.24 0.86 -4.07
CA VAL A 56 -2.73 0.26 -5.30
C VAL A 56 -1.85 1.24 -6.07
N ALA A 57 -2.30 2.47 -6.29
CA ALA A 57 -1.52 3.49 -6.99
C ALA A 57 -0.18 3.78 -6.29
N SER A 58 -0.19 3.89 -4.97
CA SER A 58 1.02 4.13 -4.17
C SER A 58 2.01 2.96 -4.26
N LEU A 59 1.50 1.72 -4.28
CA LEU A 59 2.34 0.53 -4.37
C LEU A 59 2.89 0.29 -5.79
N MET A 60 2.17 0.72 -6.83
CA MET A 60 2.73 0.81 -8.18
C MET A 60 3.91 1.79 -8.22
N VAL A 61 3.80 2.93 -7.54
CA VAL A 61 4.93 3.88 -7.41
C VAL A 61 6.11 3.22 -6.67
N ALA A 62 5.87 2.42 -5.63
CA ALA A 62 6.93 1.66 -4.95
C ALA A 62 7.71 0.75 -5.91
N GLY A 63 6.99 -0.04 -6.72
CA GLY A 63 7.59 -0.91 -7.73
C GLY A 63 8.39 -0.15 -8.79
N TYR A 64 7.83 0.97 -9.26
CA TYR A 64 8.47 1.85 -10.23
C TYR A 64 9.77 2.45 -9.70
N VAL A 65 9.75 3.00 -8.47
CA VAL A 65 10.93 3.60 -7.82
C VAL A 65 12.00 2.54 -7.57
N CYS A 66 11.61 1.35 -7.10
CA CYS A 66 12.54 0.25 -6.85
C CYS A 66 13.27 -0.17 -8.13
N ARG A 67 12.51 -0.34 -9.22
CA ARG A 67 13.05 -0.63 -10.55
C ARG A 67 13.93 0.49 -11.06
N ALA A 68 13.57 1.75 -10.83
CA ALA A 68 14.34 2.91 -11.28
C ALA A 68 15.76 2.94 -10.70
N ILE A 69 15.92 2.51 -9.45
CA ILE A 69 17.19 2.54 -8.73
C ILE A 69 18.05 1.31 -9.06
N CYS A 70 17.47 0.11 -8.96
CA CYS A 70 18.23 -1.14 -9.10
C CYS A 70 18.35 -1.65 -10.54
N LYS A 71 17.46 -1.21 -11.44
CA LYS A 71 17.38 -1.67 -12.84
C LYS A 71 17.26 -3.20 -12.99
N GLN A 72 16.83 -3.92 -11.94
CA GLN A 72 16.68 -5.38 -11.93
C GLN A 72 15.29 -5.80 -11.43
N MET A 73 14.60 -6.68 -12.16
CA MET A 73 13.26 -7.16 -11.78
C MET A 73 13.30 -8.06 -10.56
N LYS A 74 14.43 -8.76 -10.32
CA LYS A 74 14.62 -9.60 -9.14
C LYS A 74 14.47 -8.81 -7.84
N THR A 75 14.96 -7.57 -7.79
CA THR A 75 14.80 -6.69 -6.62
C THR A 75 13.34 -6.29 -6.41
N VAL A 76 12.61 -5.99 -7.49
CA VAL A 76 11.18 -5.66 -7.43
C VAL A 76 10.36 -6.86 -6.95
N GLN A 77 10.67 -8.07 -7.44
CA GLN A 77 10.03 -9.30 -6.97
C GLN A 77 10.30 -9.54 -5.49
N GLY A 78 11.53 -9.31 -5.03
CA GLY A 78 11.87 -9.38 -3.60
C GLY A 78 11.02 -8.43 -2.76
N LEU A 79 10.85 -7.18 -3.21
CA LEU A 79 9.97 -6.21 -2.56
C LEU A 79 8.50 -6.65 -2.56
N ALA A 80 7.99 -7.16 -3.68
CA ALA A 80 6.61 -7.64 -3.78
C ALA A 80 6.34 -8.82 -2.82
N ILE A 81 7.26 -9.79 -2.76
CA ILE A 81 7.18 -10.93 -1.84
C ILE A 81 7.21 -10.44 -0.39
N LEU A 82 8.08 -9.48 -0.08
CA LEU A 82 8.19 -8.88 1.25
C LEU A 82 6.84 -8.29 1.71
N PHE A 83 6.19 -7.52 0.83
CA PHE A 83 4.87 -6.95 1.08
C PHE A 83 3.78 -8.01 1.22
N LEU A 84 3.83 -9.08 0.42
CA LEU A 84 2.88 -10.18 0.53
C LEU A 84 3.01 -10.85 1.90
N VAL A 85 4.23 -11.19 2.32
CA VAL A 85 4.48 -11.87 3.61
C VAL A 85 4.09 -10.98 4.78
N PHE A 86 4.62 -9.75 4.85
CA PHE A 86 4.28 -8.83 5.94
C PHE A 86 2.80 -8.44 5.93
N GLY A 87 2.20 -8.29 4.76
CA GLY A 87 0.77 -8.03 4.61
C GLY A 87 -0.06 -9.17 5.16
N MET A 88 0.29 -10.42 4.88
CA MET A 88 -0.41 -11.60 5.42
C MET A 88 -0.26 -11.69 6.94
N VAL A 89 0.93 -11.41 7.49
CA VAL A 89 1.14 -11.33 8.94
C VAL A 89 0.28 -10.23 9.55
N ALA A 90 0.24 -9.04 8.96
CA ALA A 90 -0.59 -7.94 9.41
C ALA A 90 -2.09 -8.27 9.33
N ALA A 91 -2.53 -8.97 8.28
CA ALA A 91 -3.91 -9.44 8.14
C ALA A 91 -4.31 -10.40 9.27
N ALA A 92 -3.42 -11.35 9.61
CA ALA A 92 -3.63 -12.27 10.72
C ALA A 92 -3.71 -11.55 12.07
N SER A 93 -2.88 -10.52 12.30
CA SER A 93 -2.95 -9.70 13.50
C SER A 93 -4.27 -8.92 13.61
N ASN A 94 -4.82 -8.44 12.48
CA ASN A 94 -6.11 -7.74 12.46
C ASN A 94 -7.29 -8.63 12.88
N LEU A 95 -7.21 -9.96 12.73
CA LEU A 95 -8.25 -10.88 13.23
C LEU A 95 -8.38 -10.85 14.75
N ARG A 96 -7.33 -10.41 15.45
CA ARG A 96 -7.26 -10.31 16.90
C ARG A 96 -7.40 -8.86 17.37
N ALA A 97 -7.70 -7.92 16.45
CA ALA A 97 -7.85 -6.52 16.81
C ALA A 97 -9.04 -6.37 17.76
N ARG A 98 -8.83 -5.56 18.80
CA ARG A 98 -9.87 -5.19 19.75
C ARG A 98 -10.89 -4.29 19.05
N ASP A 99 -12.16 -4.44 19.43
CA ASP A 99 -13.21 -3.49 19.06
C ASP A 99 -12.89 -2.10 19.66
N PRO A 100 -12.73 -1.05 18.83
CA PRO A 100 -12.47 0.31 19.30
C PRO A 100 -13.64 0.91 20.08
N GLY A 101 -14.82 0.27 20.08
CA GLY A 101 -16.02 0.77 20.74
C GLY A 101 -16.77 1.80 19.88
N PRO A 102 -17.79 2.47 20.46
CA PRO A 102 -18.60 3.42 19.72
C PRO A 102 -17.81 4.66 19.32
N ARG A 103 -18.05 5.16 18.12
CA ARG A 103 -17.42 6.38 17.61
C ARG A 103 -18.02 7.61 18.28
N ALA A 104 -17.24 8.30 19.10
CA ALA A 104 -17.66 9.51 19.81
C ALA A 104 -17.07 10.77 19.15
N GLY A 105 -17.93 11.74 18.83
CA GLY A 105 -17.51 13.08 18.39
C GLY A 105 -16.83 13.15 17.01
N GLU A 106 -16.07 14.23 16.80
CA GLU A 106 -15.25 14.43 15.61
C GLU A 106 -14.05 13.48 15.65
N VAL A 107 -13.80 12.79 14.53
CA VAL A 107 -12.69 11.85 14.38
C VAL A 107 -11.60 12.51 13.57
N THR A 108 -10.38 12.61 14.13
CA THR A 108 -9.25 13.14 13.37
C THR A 108 -8.78 12.13 12.33
N PHE A 109 -7.98 12.57 11.35
CA PHE A 109 -7.37 11.64 10.41
C PHE A 109 -6.52 10.57 11.12
N LEU A 110 -5.87 10.92 12.23
CA LEU A 110 -5.03 9.99 12.96
C LEU A 110 -5.87 8.90 13.64
N ASP A 111 -6.98 9.27 14.28
CA ASP A 111 -7.94 8.33 14.88
C ASP A 111 -8.57 7.46 13.79
N ALA A 112 -8.93 8.06 12.65
CA ALA A 112 -9.42 7.32 11.50
C ALA A 112 -8.38 6.29 11.01
N PHE A 113 -7.09 6.62 11.05
CA PHE A 113 -6.03 5.73 10.61
C PHE A 113 -5.81 4.55 11.57
N THR A 114 -5.94 4.76 12.88
CA THR A 114 -5.69 3.73 13.90
C THR A 114 -6.91 2.85 14.17
N ASP A 115 -8.10 3.44 14.19
CA ASP A 115 -9.30 2.78 14.75
C ASP A 115 -10.26 2.27 13.65
N SER A 116 -9.93 2.48 12.37
CA SER A 116 -10.74 1.99 11.25
C SER A 116 -10.94 0.47 11.28
N VAL A 117 -12.20 0.06 11.44
CA VAL A 117 -12.61 -1.35 11.33
C VAL A 117 -12.90 -1.68 9.87
N LYS A 118 -12.10 -2.58 9.31
CA LYS A 118 -12.22 -3.05 7.93
C LYS A 118 -12.80 -4.46 7.90
N PRO A 119 -13.57 -4.83 6.86
CA PRO A 119 -14.04 -6.19 6.68
C PRO A 119 -12.87 -7.18 6.64
N THR A 120 -13.03 -8.36 7.26
CA THR A 120 -11.96 -9.36 7.36
C THR A 120 -11.40 -9.77 6.00
N TRP A 121 -12.27 -9.95 5.00
CA TRP A 121 -11.85 -10.33 3.64
C TRP A 121 -10.89 -9.29 3.04
N TYR A 122 -11.12 -8.01 3.31
CA TYR A 122 -10.33 -6.90 2.78
C TYR A 122 -8.88 -6.98 3.27
N SER A 123 -8.69 -7.34 4.54
CA SER A 123 -7.35 -7.51 5.13
C SER A 123 -6.51 -8.56 4.41
N PHE A 124 -7.12 -9.60 3.84
CA PHE A 124 -6.42 -10.64 3.07
C PHE A 124 -6.27 -10.31 1.58
N THR A 125 -7.21 -9.53 1.02
CA THR A 125 -7.12 -9.09 -0.38
C THR A 125 -5.99 -8.07 -0.57
N MET A 126 -5.77 -7.19 0.40
CA MET A 126 -4.78 -6.11 0.29
C MET A 126 -3.33 -6.59 0.08
N PRO A 127 -2.81 -7.61 0.79
CA PRO A 127 -1.48 -8.16 0.53
C PRO A 127 -1.30 -8.70 -0.90
N VAL A 128 -2.34 -9.34 -1.45
CA VAL A 128 -2.32 -9.87 -2.83
C VAL A 128 -2.32 -8.72 -3.83
N LEU A 129 -3.17 -7.71 -3.62
CA LEU A 129 -3.17 -6.51 -4.46
C LEU A 129 -1.85 -5.75 -4.37
N ALA A 130 -1.24 -5.68 -3.18
CA ALA A 130 0.06 -5.07 -2.99
C ALA A 130 1.15 -5.76 -3.82
N TYR A 131 1.19 -7.09 -3.77
CA TYR A 131 2.10 -7.89 -4.59
C TYR A 131 1.95 -7.57 -6.08
N VAL A 132 0.72 -7.63 -6.59
CA VAL A 132 0.43 -7.38 -8.02
C VAL A 132 0.77 -5.95 -8.41
N ALA A 133 0.36 -4.96 -7.61
CA ALA A 133 0.60 -3.54 -7.86
C ALA A 133 2.09 -3.22 -7.98
N ILE A 134 2.92 -3.76 -7.07
CA ILE A 134 4.38 -3.56 -7.10
C ILE A 134 4.99 -4.14 -8.38
N LEU A 135 4.56 -5.34 -8.79
CA LEU A 135 5.06 -5.95 -10.02
C LEU A 135 4.68 -5.15 -11.27
N ILE A 136 3.42 -4.70 -11.36
CA ILE A 136 2.95 -3.84 -12.45
C ILE A 136 3.77 -2.56 -12.50
N GLY A 137 3.94 -1.89 -11.36
CA GLY A 137 4.72 -0.65 -11.25
C GLY A 137 6.18 -0.82 -11.69
N GLY A 138 6.82 -1.93 -11.31
CA GLY A 138 8.17 -2.25 -11.76
C GLY A 138 8.25 -2.60 -13.25
N GLY A 139 7.18 -3.12 -13.83
CA GLY A 139 7.08 -3.45 -15.26
C GLY A 139 7.08 -2.23 -16.19
N PHE A 140 6.73 -1.03 -15.69
CA PHE A 140 6.69 0.19 -16.51
C PHE A 140 8.06 0.64 -17.05
N LYS A 141 9.17 0.18 -16.47
CA LYS A 141 10.52 0.43 -17.03
C LYS A 141 11.02 -0.76 -17.84
N LYS A 142 11.14 -0.56 -19.14
CA LYS A 142 11.81 -1.50 -20.05
C LYS A 142 13.28 -1.66 -19.66
N GLU A 143 13.75 -2.90 -19.65
CA GLU A 143 15.17 -3.22 -19.50
C GLU A 143 15.92 -2.72 -20.75
N PRO A 144 17.13 -2.14 -20.63
CA PRO A 144 17.98 -1.92 -21.79
C PRO A 144 18.24 -3.27 -22.46
N PRO A 145 18.15 -3.38 -23.81
CA PRO A 145 18.43 -4.63 -24.50
C PRO A 145 19.82 -5.11 -24.12
N LEU A 146 19.94 -6.39 -23.75
CA LEU A 146 21.22 -7.04 -23.54
C LEU A 146 21.98 -6.99 -24.87
N THR A 147 22.96 -6.10 -24.99
CA THR A 147 23.95 -6.18 -26.07
C THR A 147 24.68 -7.50 -25.89
N ASN A 148 24.32 -8.49 -26.70
CA ASN A 148 24.93 -9.81 -26.67
C ASN A 148 26.41 -9.67 -27.08
N PRO A 149 27.39 -9.90 -26.17
CA PRO A 149 28.80 -9.74 -26.50
C PRO A 149 29.37 -10.89 -27.36
N LYS A 150 28.52 -11.79 -27.87
CA LYS A 150 28.94 -12.98 -28.65
C LYS A 150 28.93 -12.77 -30.17
N VAL A 151 28.92 -11.53 -30.66
CA VAL A 151 29.07 -11.22 -32.09
C VAL A 151 30.08 -10.09 -32.25
N ALA A 152 31.35 -10.41 -32.06
CA ALA A 152 32.51 -9.60 -32.48
C ALA A 152 33.70 -10.54 -32.67
#